data_AF-A0A919I9Z8-F1
#
_entry.id   AF-A0A919I9Z8-F1
#
_cell.length_a   1.000
_cell.length_b   1.000
_cell.length_c   1.000
_cell.angle_alpha   90.00
_cell.angle_beta   90.00
_cell.angle_gamma   90.00
#
_symmetry.space_group_name_H-M   'P 1'
#
loop_
_entity.id
_entity.type
_entity.pdbx_description
1 polymer ?
#
loop_
_entity_poly.entity_id
_entity_poly.type
_entity_poly.pdbx_seq_one_letter_code
_entity_poly.pdbx_strand_id
1 'polypeptide(L)' 'MDKKEPVAVRVFSMTVLGNLAVKVPELRNELIPLIEDQMPYVSAGFVSRGRKVLKQLKA' A
#
# COMPACT_ATOMS: atom_id res chain seq x y z
N MET A 1 1.10 5.89 12.81
CA MET A 1 1.52 6.82 11.74
C MET A 1 0.87 8.16 11.99
N ASP A 2 1.65 9.24 11.98
CA ASP A 2 1.15 10.61 12.18
C ASP A 2 0.21 10.96 11.02
N LYS A 3 -1.02 11.40 11.31
CA LYS A 3 -2.05 11.68 10.28
C LYS A 3 -1.73 12.93 9.43
N LYS A 4 -0.58 13.55 9.64
CA LYS A 4 -0.12 14.79 9.00
C LYS A 4 0.61 14.60 7.67
N GLU A 5 1.04 13.38 7.34
CA GLU A 5 1.75 13.15 6.08
C GLU A 5 0.83 13.35 4.87
N PRO A 6 1.29 14.10 3.84
CA PRO A 6 0.50 14.29 2.63
C PRO A 6 0.13 12.95 1.99
N VAL A 7 -1.12 12.83 1.54
CA VAL A 7 -1.63 11.63 0.85
C VAL A 7 -0.70 11.19 -0.29
N ALA A 8 -0.11 12.14 -1.02
CA ALA A 8 0.83 11.88 -2.10
C ALA A 8 2.07 11.08 -1.64
N VAL A 9 2.65 11.43 -0.49
CA VAL A 9 3.82 10.71 0.08
C VAL A 9 3.44 9.27 0.38
N ARG A 10 2.28 9.06 1.02
CA ARG A 10 1.81 7.71 1.38
C ARG A 10 1.55 6.85 0.14
N VAL A 11 0.93 7.42 -0.89
CA VAL A 11 0.65 6.75 -2.17
C VAL A 11 1.95 6.42 -2.92
N PHE A 12 2.94 7.32 -2.87
CA PHE A 12 4.27 7.08 -3.44
C PHE A 12 4.99 5.94 -2.71
N SER A 13 5.06 5.99 -1.37
CA SER A 13 5.67 4.94 -0.55
C SER A 13 5.03 3.57 -0.79
N MET A 14 3.70 3.51 -0.89
CA MET A 14 2.99 2.28 -1.21
C MET A 14 3.39 1.68 -2.57
N THR A 15 3.69 2.54 -3.56
CA THR A 15 4.16 2.09 -4.88
C THR A 15 5.59 1.53 -4.79
N VAL A 16 6.47 2.20 -4.04
CA VAL A 16 7.85 1.72 -3.79
C VAL A 16 7.83 0.37 -3.08
N LEU A 17 7.05 0.25 -2.00
CA LEU A 17 6.90 -0.99 -1.23
C LEU A 17 6.31 -2.12 -2.08
N GLY A 18 5.28 -1.83 -2.89
CA GLY A 18 4.69 -2.80 -3.80
C GLY A 18 5.71 -3.35 -4.82
N ASN A 19 6.53 -2.48 -5.41
CA ASN A 19 7.58 -2.90 -6.34
C ASN A 19 8.67 -3.73 -5.65
N LEU A 20 9.00 -3.41 -4.40
CA LEU A 20 9.97 -4.20 -3.61
C LEU A 20 9.40 -5.58 -3.27
N ALA A 21 8.14 -5.67 -2.86
CA ALA A 21 7.46 -6.92 -2.50
C ALA A 21 7.26 -7.88 -3.69
N VAL A 22 7.39 -7.40 -4.94
CA VAL A 22 7.51 -8.29 -6.11
C VAL A 22 8.85 -9.04 -6.10
N LYS A 23 9.94 -8.36 -5.74
CA LYS A 23 11.30 -8.93 -5.71
C LYS A 23 11.60 -9.71 -4.43
N VAL A 24 10.90 -9.38 -3.35
CA VAL A 24 11.08 -9.89 -1.99
C VAL A 24 9.72 -10.43 -1.51
N PRO A 25 9.32 -11.65 -1.91
CA PRO A 25 7.97 -12.17 -1.70
C PRO A 25 7.54 -12.25 -0.23
N GLU A 26 8.48 -12.43 0.69
CA GLU A 26 8.23 -12.44 2.13
C GLU A 26 7.58 -11.14 2.64
N LEU A 27 7.88 -10.00 1.99
CA LEU A 27 7.26 -8.71 2.33
C LEU A 27 5.76 -8.67 2.02
N ARG A 28 5.26 -9.53 1.13
CA ARG A 28 3.83 -9.55 0.79
C ARG A 28 2.98 -9.93 2.00
N ASN A 29 3.48 -10.81 2.85
CA ASN A 29 2.80 -11.30 4.06
C ASN A 29 2.52 -10.18 5.06
N GLU A 30 3.35 -9.13 5.09
CA GLU A 30 3.17 -7.96 5.95
C GLU A 30 2.48 -6.81 5.23
N LEU A 31 2.83 -6.58 3.96
CA LEU A 31 2.36 -5.42 3.20
C LEU A 31 0.88 -5.51 2.80
N ILE A 32 0.39 -6.69 2.41
CA ILE A 32 -1.01 -6.90 2.04
C ILE A 32 -1.96 -6.55 3.20
N PRO A 33 -1.83 -7.17 4.40
CA PRO A 33 -2.74 -6.88 5.50
C PRO A 33 -2.62 -5.43 5.98
N LEU A 34 -1.42 -4.83 5.93
CA LEU A 34 -1.24 -3.42 6.29
C LEU A 34 -2.00 -2.48 5.35
N ILE A 35 -1.98 -2.73 4.03
CA ILE A 35 -2.74 -1.93 3.08
C ILE A 35 -4.24 -2.09 3.33
N GLU A 36 -4.72 -3.31 3.55
CA GLU A 36 -6.13 -3.64 3.75
C GLU A 36 -6.69 -3.00 5.04
N ASP A 37 -5.96 -3.10 6.15
CA ASP A 37 -6.32 -2.50 7.44
C ASP A 37 -6.44 -0.97 7.37
N GLN A 38 -5.63 -0.33 6.52
CA GLN A 38 -5.65 1.12 6.34
C GLN A 38 -6.83 1.60 5.48
N MET A 39 -7.36 0.78 4.57
CA MET A 39 -8.35 1.22 3.55
C MET A 39 -9.61 1.92 4.12
N PRO A 40 -10.17 1.53 5.28
CA PRO A 40 -11.35 2.20 5.85
C PRO A 40 -11.09 3.62 6.36
N TYR A 41 -9.84 3.99 6.63
CA TYR A 41 -9.48 5.19 7.40
C TYR A 41 -8.75 6.26 6.58
N VAL A 42 -8.58 6.04 5.27
CA VAL A 42 -7.70 6.82 4.40
C VAL A 42 -8.46 7.39 3.20
N SER A 43 -7.84 8.36 2.54
CA SER A 43 -8.43 9.01 1.36
C SER A 43 -8.75 8.02 0.23
N ALA A 44 -9.71 8.39 -0.63
CA ALA A 44 -10.02 7.65 -1.85
C ALA A 44 -8.80 7.44 -2.77
N GLY A 45 -7.86 8.39 -2.80
CA GLY A 45 -6.60 8.26 -3.55
C GLY A 45 -5.71 7.13 -3.05
N PHE A 46 -5.60 6.98 -1.73
CA PHE A 46 -4.91 5.84 -1.11
C PHE A 46 -5.62 4.53 -1.45
N VAL A 47 -6.95 4.47 -1.29
CA VAL A 47 -7.76 3.28 -1.62
C VAL A 47 -7.55 2.84 -3.08
N SER A 48 -7.58 3.80 -4.02
CA SER A 48 -7.38 3.53 -5.45
C SER A 48 -6.00 2.95 -5.74
N ARG A 49 -4.92 3.52 -5.16
CA ARG A 49 -3.57 2.95 -5.31
C ARG A 49 -3.44 1.60 -4.61
N GLY A 50 -4.01 1.45 -3.40
CA GLY A 50 -4.01 0.21 -2.63
C GLY A 50 -4.55 -0.95 -3.42
N ARG A 51 -5.71 -0.79 -4.08
CA ARG A 51 -6.29 -1.83 -4.95
C ARG A 51 -5.34 -2.25 -6.08
N LYS A 52 -4.63 -1.31 -6.71
CA LYS A 52 -3.66 -1.61 -7.78
C LYS A 52 -2.47 -2.42 -7.25
N VAL A 53 -1.93 -2.03 -6.09
CA VAL A 53 -0.82 -2.75 -5.45
C VAL A 53 -1.26 -4.14 -4.99
N LEU A 54 -2.43 -4.26 -4.36
CA LEU A 54 -2.98 -5.56 -3.94
C LEU A 54 -3.17 -6.50 -5.14
N LYS A 55 -3.69 -5.99 -6.26
CA LYS A 55 -3.80 -6.78 -7.50
C LYS A 55 -2.45 -7.27 -8.02
N GLN A 56 -1.40 -6.44 -7.91
CA GLN A 56 -0.04 -6.80 -8.31
C GLN A 56 0.59 -7.87 -7.39
N LEU A 57 0.30 -7.84 -6.08
CA LEU A 57 0.92 -8.75 -5.10
C LEU A 57 0.19 -10.09 -4.94
N LYS A 58 -1.12 -10.12 -5.22
CA LYS A 58 -1.97 -11.32 -5.17
C LYS A 58 -2.04 -12.10 -6.49
N ALA A 59 -1.44 -11.57 -7.56
CA ALA A 59 -1.23 -12.27 -8.82
C ALA A 59 -0.06 -13.25 -8.69
#